data_AF-A0A962QB85-F1
#
_entry.id   AF-A0A962QB85-F1
#
_cell.length_a   1.000
_cell.length_b   1.000
_cell.length_c   1.000
_cell.angle_alpha   90.00
_cell.angle_beta   90.00
_cell.angle_gamma   90.00
#
_symmetry.space_group_name_H-M   'P 1'
#
loop_
_entity.id
_entity.type
_entity.pdbx_description
1 polymer ?
#
loop_
_entity_poly.entity_id
_entity_poly.type
_entity_poly.pdbx_seq_one_letter_code
_entity_poly.pdbx_strand_id
1 'polypeptide(L)'
;MPKPKVTSPTITVETCRGGSSTHQRIDHPAFAQIQVSRINGHKVLYNSDFNSRNYIALRIHKSEMIRDLSHDWHHEKEQYIEVAMSEAQWATLVSSLNSTAIPC
;
A
#
# COMPACT_ATOMS: atom_id res chain seq x y z
N MET A 1 -20.28 -12.74 6.08
CA MET A 1 -19.24 -11.70 6.09
C MET A 1 -19.87 -10.37 6.51
N PRO A 2 -19.23 -9.56 7.36
CA PRO A 2 -19.72 -8.21 7.67
C PRO A 2 -19.76 -7.39 6.38
N LYS A 3 -20.86 -6.69 6.11
CA LYS A 3 -20.90 -5.76 4.96
C LYS A 3 -19.85 -4.66 5.22
N PRO A 4 -18.99 -4.33 4.24
CA PRO A 4 -18.07 -3.20 4.39
C PRO A 4 -18.91 -1.95 4.68
N LYS A 5 -18.60 -1.27 5.79
CA LYS A 5 -19.24 0.02 6.10
C LYS A 5 -18.76 1.01 5.04
N VAL A 6 -19.69 1.50 4.23
CA VAL A 6 -19.42 2.58 3.28
C VAL A 6 -19.28 3.85 4.12
N THR A 7 -18.02 4.25 4.34
CA THR A 7 -17.69 5.50 5.03
C THR A 7 -17.40 6.55 3.98
N SER A 8 -17.91 7.76 4.11
CA SER A 8 -17.53 8.85 3.20
C SER A 8 -16.11 9.33 3.48
N PRO A 9 -15.37 9.84 2.47
CA PRO A 9 -14.04 10.40 2.69
C PRO A 9 -14.14 11.62 3.61
N THR A 10 -13.24 11.70 4.57
CA THR A 10 -13.09 12.86 5.44
C THR A 10 -12.23 13.88 4.71
N ILE A 11 -12.79 15.05 4.44
CA ILE A 11 -12.09 16.13 3.73
C ILE A 11 -11.75 17.21 4.75
N THR A 12 -10.47 17.47 4.93
CA THR A 12 -9.94 18.54 5.77
C THR A 12 -9.40 19.63 4.86
N VAL A 13 -9.96 20.82 4.94
CA VAL A 13 -9.50 21.99 4.16
C VAL A 13 -8.49 22.75 4.99
N GLU A 14 -7.27 22.90 4.48
CA GLU A 14 -6.19 23.65 5.13
C GLU A 14 -5.88 24.93 4.33
N THR A 15 -5.91 26.07 5.02
CA THR A 15 -5.50 27.37 4.47
C THR A 15 -4.14 27.73 5.03
N CYS A 16 -3.14 27.93 4.17
CA CYS A 16 -1.81 28.34 4.60
C CYS A 16 -1.87 29.78 5.16
N ARG A 17 -1.32 30.01 6.36
CA ARG A 17 -1.26 31.36 6.98
C ARG A 17 -0.37 32.27 6.13
N GLY A 18 -0.99 33.12 5.30
CA GLY A 18 -0.33 34.18 4.54
C GLY A 18 -0.38 34.07 3.01
N GLY A 19 -1.09 33.08 2.44
CA GLY A 19 -1.25 32.93 0.99
C GLY A 19 -2.69 32.57 0.58
N SER A 20 -3.04 32.86 -0.68
CA SER A 20 -4.35 32.51 -1.28
C SER A 20 -4.48 31.03 -1.67
N SER A 21 -3.48 30.19 -1.40
CA SER A 21 -3.50 28.77 -1.76
C SER A 21 -4.27 27.96 -0.71
N THR A 22 -5.31 27.26 -1.18
CA THR A 22 -6.11 26.33 -0.38
C THR A 22 -5.74 24.91 -0.79
N HIS A 23 -5.44 24.06 0.20
CA HIS A 23 -5.14 22.65 -0.02
C HIS A 23 -6.19 21.80 0.70
N GLN A 24 -6.62 20.70 0.08
CA GLN A 24 -7.55 19.75 0.68
C GLN A 24 -6.82 18.45 0.99
N ARG A 25 -6.81 18.05 2.26
CA ARG A 25 -6.41 16.70 2.67
C ARG A 25 -7.64 15.80 2.66
N ILE A 26 -7.58 14.71 1.93
CA ILE A 26 -8.67 13.77 1.74
C ILE A 26 -8.22 12.42 2.29
N ASP A 27 -8.90 11.99 3.34
CA ASP A 27 -8.64 10.75 4.06
C ASP A 27 -9.82 9.79 3.91
N HIS A 28 -9.54 8.52 3.66
CA HIS A 28 -10.59 7.50 3.57
C HIS A 28 -10.08 6.14 4.07
N PRO A 29 -10.86 5.37 4.86
CA PRO A 29 -10.41 4.07 5.36
C PRO A 29 -10.02 3.05 4.28
N ALA A 30 -10.59 3.18 3.07
CA ALA A 30 -10.25 2.35 1.92
C ALA A 30 -9.11 2.90 1.05
N PHE A 31 -8.50 4.05 1.41
CA PHE A 31 -7.32 4.53 0.71
C PHE A 31 -6.08 3.83 1.25
N ALA A 32 -5.34 3.24 0.32
CA ALA A 32 -4.09 2.56 0.60
C ALA A 32 -3.12 2.73 -0.56
N GLN A 33 -1.83 2.70 -0.24
CA GLN A 33 -0.74 2.64 -1.21
C GLN A 33 -0.06 1.29 -1.12
N ILE A 34 0.25 0.72 -2.29
CA ILE A 34 0.96 -0.54 -2.40
C ILE A 34 2.38 -0.23 -2.83
N GLN A 35 3.35 -0.71 -2.06
CA GLN A 35 4.77 -0.63 -2.36
C GLN A 35 5.34 -2.03 -2.51
N VAL A 36 6.14 -2.24 -3.55
CA VAL A 36 6.84 -3.52 -3.78
C VAL A 36 8.33 -3.24 -3.86
N SER A 37 9.11 -4.01 -3.11
CA SER A 37 10.56 -3.87 -3.10
C SER A 37 11.25 -5.23 -3.08
N ARG A 38 12.34 -5.35 -3.84
CA ARG A 38 13.27 -6.46 -3.72
C ARG A 38 14.22 -6.16 -2.57
N ILE A 39 14.24 -7.03 -1.57
CA ILE A 39 15.11 -6.92 -0.40
C ILE A 39 16.27 -7.90 -0.56
N ASN A 40 17.49 -7.41 -0.40
CA ASN A 40 18.69 -8.23 -0.29
C ASN A 40 18.93 -8.51 1.19
N GLY A 41 18.70 -9.76 1.60
CA GLY A 41 18.70 -10.15 3.00
C GLY A 41 18.15 -11.55 3.19
N HIS A 42 18.44 -12.12 4.36
CA HIS A 42 18.07 -13.47 4.72
C HIS A 42 16.72 -13.50 5.45
N LYS A 43 15.74 -14.22 4.89
CA LYS A 43 14.44 -14.46 5.52
C LYS A 43 13.98 -15.88 5.26
N VAL A 44 13.44 -16.53 6.30
CA VAL A 44 12.71 -17.79 6.16
C VAL A 44 11.32 -17.44 5.63
N LEU A 45 10.98 -17.97 4.46
CA LEU A 45 9.73 -17.67 3.76
C LEU A 45 8.78 -18.87 3.84
N TYR A 46 7.48 -18.60 3.82
CA TYR A 46 6.49 -19.67 3.81
C TYR A 46 6.63 -20.50 2.52
N ASN A 47 6.63 -21.83 2.70
CA ASN A 47 6.85 -22.81 1.63
C ASN A 47 8.25 -22.75 0.97
N SER A 48 9.26 -22.25 1.69
CA SER A 48 10.67 -22.32 1.29
C SER A 48 11.49 -22.95 2.41
N ASP A 49 12.01 -24.15 2.17
CA ASP A 49 12.96 -24.81 3.09
C ASP A 49 14.34 -24.10 3.10
N PHE A 50 14.56 -23.16 2.18
CA PHE A 50 15.81 -22.41 2.04
C PHE A 50 15.71 -21.00 2.60
N ASN A 51 16.75 -20.57 3.31
CA ASN A 51 16.95 -19.18 3.69
C ASN A 51 17.25 -18.35 2.44
N SER A 52 16.23 -17.70 1.91
CA SER A 52 16.34 -16.96 0.66
C SER A 52 17.21 -15.73 0.88
N ARG A 53 18.26 -15.59 0.05
CA ARG A 53 19.19 -14.44 0.07
C ARG A 53 18.54 -13.15 -0.44
N ASN A 54 17.51 -13.29 -1.26
CA ASN A 54 16.69 -12.19 -1.76
C ASN A 54 15.22 -12.59 -1.65
N TYR A 55 14.36 -11.63 -1.33
CA TYR A 55 12.92 -11.83 -1.32
C TYR A 55 12.19 -10.56 -1.76
N ILE A 56 10.93 -10.71 -2.14
CA ILE A 56 10.05 -9.59 -2.49
C ILE A 56 9.22 -9.24 -1.26
N ALA A 57 9.22 -7.97 -0.88
CA ALA A 57 8.36 -7.42 0.16
C ALA A 57 7.26 -6.59 -0.50
N LEU A 58 6.01 -7.02 -0.33
CA LEU A 58 4.81 -6.25 -0.67
C LEU A 58 4.29 -5.60 0.61
N ARG A 59 4.20 -4.27 0.61
CA ARG A 59 3.68 -3.49 1.73
C ARG A 59 2.44 -2.74 1.32
N ILE A 60 1.46 -2.73 2.20
CA ILE A 60 0.26 -1.90 2.05
C ILE A 60 0.29 -0.89 3.17
N HIS A 61 0.29 0.38 2.80
CA HIS A 61 0.27 1.52 3.72
C HIS A 61 -1.08 2.22 3.63
N LYS A 62 -1.48 2.85 4.72
CA LYS A 62 -2.52 3.88 4.69
C LYS A 62 -2.08 5.03 3.80
N SER A 63 -3.01 5.56 3.02
CA SER A 63 -2.76 6.68 2.14
C SER A 63 -3.67 7.87 2.46
N GLU A 64 -3.09 9.06 2.43
CA GLU A 64 -3.81 10.33 2.37
C GLU A 64 -3.55 11.00 1.02
N MET A 65 -4.55 11.71 0.50
CA MET A 65 -4.40 12.50 -0.72
C MET A 65 -4.44 13.98 -0.37
N ILE A 66 -3.40 14.72 -0.74
CA ILE A 66 -3.36 16.17 -0.65
C ILE A 66 -3.61 16.73 -2.04
N ARG A 67 -4.72 17.43 -2.21
CA ARG A 67 -5.13 18.05 -3.47
C ARG A 67 -4.95 19.56 -3.39
N ASP A 68 -4.18 20.10 -4.32
CA ASP A 68 -4.06 21.53 -4.60
C ASP A 68 -4.90 21.92 -5.84
N LEU A 69 -4.79 23.15 -6.32
CA LEU A 69 -5.56 23.62 -7.50
C LEU A 69 -5.13 22.95 -8.82
N SER A 70 -3.98 22.28 -8.87
CA SER A 70 -3.28 21.79 -10.06
C SER A 70 -2.59 20.43 -9.89
N HIS A 71 -2.44 19.91 -8.68
CA HIS A 71 -1.72 18.69 -8.35
C HIS A 71 -2.43 17.88 -7.26
N ASP A 72 -2.37 16.56 -7.43
CA ASP A 72 -2.74 15.58 -6.42
C ASP A 72 -1.46 14.89 -5.94
N TRP A 73 -1.19 14.96 -4.63
CA TRP A 73 -0.05 14.31 -3.99
C TRP A 73 -0.56 13.18 -3.09
N HIS A 74 0.05 12.00 -3.21
CA HIS A 74 -0.27 10.84 -2.38
C HIS A 74 0.80 10.66 -1.31
N HIS A 75 0.40 10.68 -0.05
CA HIS A 75 1.32 10.50 1.07
C HIS A 75 1.03 9.18 1.80
N GLU A 76 2.08 8.38 1.97
CA GLU A 76 2.02 7.16 2.77
C GLU A 76 2.09 7.49 4.26
N LYS A 77 1.36 6.72 5.07
CA LYS A 77 1.33 6.83 6.53
C LYS A 77 1.72 5.49 7.16
N GLU A 78 0.92 5.03 8.11
CA GLU A 78 1.12 3.77 8.81
C GLU A 78 1.07 2.57 7.85
N GLN A 79 1.92 1.58 8.12
CA GLN A 79 1.90 0.30 7.41
C GLN A 79 0.78 -0.58 7.96
N TYR A 80 -0.12 -1.05 7.09
CA TYR A 80 -1.16 -2.00 7.47
C TYR A 80 -0.63 -3.44 7.49
N ILE A 81 0.09 -3.83 6.43
CA ILE A 81 0.62 -5.19 6.30
C ILE A 81 1.89 -5.19 5.46
N GLU A 82 2.81 -6.09 5.81
CA GLU A 82 3.95 -6.49 4.98
C GLU A 82 3.85 -8.00 4.75
N VAL A 83 3.93 -8.39 3.47
CA VAL A 83 4.01 -9.78 3.04
C VAL A 83 5.36 -9.99 2.37
N ALA A 84 6.10 -11.00 2.82
CA ALA A 84 7.39 -11.36 2.25
C ALA A 84 7.29 -12.70 1.54
N MET A 85 7.72 -12.75 0.29
CA MET A 85 7.61 -13.95 -0.55
C MET A 85 8.81 -14.09 -1.49
N SER A 86 8.97 -15.27 -2.05
CA SER A 86 9.99 -15.54 -3.06
C SER A 86 9.66 -14.82 -4.37
N GLU A 87 10.67 -14.67 -5.23
CA GLU A 87 10.51 -14.08 -6.55
C GLU A 87 9.57 -14.89 -7.44
N ALA A 88 9.57 -16.23 -7.28
CA ALA A 88 8.67 -17.11 -8.00
C ALA A 88 7.21 -16.90 -7.58
N GLN A 89 6.94 -16.83 -6.27
CA GLN A 89 5.61 -16.49 -5.73
C GLN A 89 5.12 -15.12 -6.22
N TRP A 90 6.00 -14.11 -6.23
CA TRP A 90 5.69 -12.79 -6.77
C TRP A 90 5.35 -12.83 -8.26
N ALA A 91 6.14 -13.54 -9.07
CA ALA A 91 5.89 -13.67 -10.50
C ALA A 91 4.52 -14.31 -10.76
N THR A 92 4.16 -15.35 -10.01
CA THR A 92 2.83 -15.97 -10.09
C THR A 92 1.73 -14.99 -9.65
N LEU A 93 1.95 -14.21 -8.59
CA LEU A 93 0.97 -13.24 -8.07
C LEU A 93 0.59 -12.19 -9.12
N VAL A 94 1.57 -11.65 -9.84
CA VAL A 94 1.34 -10.61 -10.85
C VAL A 94 0.74 -11.18 -12.13
N SER A 95 1.08 -12.41 -12.50
CA SER A 95 0.73 -12.99 -13.80
C SER A 95 -0.56 -13.83 -13.79
N SER A 96 -0.94 -14.40 -12.65
CA SER A 96 -2.01 -15.40 -12.56
C SER A 96 -3.29 -14.82 -11.97
N LEU A 97 -3.96 -13.96 -12.72
CA LEU A 97 -5.27 -13.42 -12.36
C LEU A 97 -6.34 -14.53 -12.36
N ASN A 98 -7.28 -14.47 -11.42
CA ASN A 98 -8.37 -15.46 -11.25
C ASN A 98 -7.87 -16.89 -10.98
N SER A 99 -6.73 -17.04 -10.31
CA SER A 99 -6.17 -18.32 -9.89
C SER A 99 -6.39 -18.59 -8.39
N THR A 100 -5.98 -19.78 -7.92
CA THR A 100 -5.96 -20.12 -6.49
C THR A 100 -4.98 -19.23 -5.72
N ALA A 101 -5.22 -19.03 -4.43
CA ALA A 101 -4.34 -18.26 -3.55
C ALA A 101 -2.88 -18.78 -3.58
N ILE A 102 -1.93 -17.86 -3.51
CA ILE A 102 -0.50 -18.15 -3.49
C ILE A 102 -0.02 -18.14 -2.04
N PRO A 103 0.71 -19.16 -1.58
CA PRO A 103 1.26 -19.19 -0.23
C PRO A 103 2.29 -18.06 -0.07
N CYS A 104 2.16 -17.25 0.97
CA CYS A 104 3.13 -16.22 1.37
C CYS A 104 3.08 -15.95 2.88
#